data_AF-A0A7W5VBU5-F1
#
_entry.id   AF-A0A7W5VBU5-F1
#
_cell.length_a   1.000
_cell.length_b   1.000
_cell.length_c   1.000
_cell.angle_alpha   90.00
_cell.angle_beta   90.00
_cell.angle_gamma   90.00
#
_symmetry.space_group_name_H-M   'P 1'
#
loop_
_entity.id
_entity.type
_entity.pdbx_description
1 polymer ?
#
loop_
_entity_poly.entity_id
_entity_poly.type
_entity_poly.pdbx_seq_one_letter_code
_entity_poly.pdbx_strand_id
1 'polypeptide(L)'
;MTGDGTLNTPQAPADGGGELPAGAPLILDQHFDGDSLYALRATLEAHVAQAGLPEGRASDLIITVHELATNAVLHGAGAGRVRLWRQAGALHCQVSDEGRVKAGERSAGRPADQWPYEHGHGLWIARYLADRLTVRSASPGSVVTVAFDLPRDDRLPRFSLVRHARPSHVELALSGDLDQQAAQEVSTAVQALLSEHPAPRLVLDLTEVTFWDAIGIAALVTAQQRVNETSAGVMFVAGLSEEFRRRLTALSPTGFTFCDSPEHAAKQMPSPDDR
;
A
#
# COMPACT_ATOMS: atom_id res chain seq x y z
N MET A 1 33.11 -7.42 33.50
CA MET A 1 31.76 -6.82 33.49
C MET A 1 31.37 -6.64 32.05
N THR A 2 30.65 -7.62 31.53
CA THR A 2 30.10 -7.68 30.17
C THR A 2 28.82 -6.85 30.13
N GLY A 3 28.78 -5.84 29.26
CA GLY A 3 27.59 -5.02 29.01
C GLY A 3 26.63 -5.78 28.10
N ASP A 4 25.46 -6.12 28.64
CA ASP A 4 24.34 -6.75 27.94
C ASP A 4 23.58 -5.67 27.17
N GLY A 5 23.92 -5.53 25.89
CA GLY A 5 23.23 -4.65 24.95
C GLY A 5 22.09 -5.39 24.29
N THR A 6 20.92 -5.38 24.92
CA THR A 6 19.67 -5.87 24.32
C THR A 6 19.31 -4.97 23.14
N LEU A 7 19.71 -5.38 21.93
CA LEU A 7 19.30 -4.74 20.68
C LEU A 7 17.80 -4.95 20.51
N ASN A 8 17.06 -3.87 20.72
CA ASN A 8 15.64 -3.74 20.47
C ASN A 8 15.36 -4.12 19.00
N THR A 9 14.83 -5.32 18.79
CA THR A 9 14.46 -5.80 17.46
C THR A 9 13.15 -5.12 17.09
N PRO A 10 13.04 -4.38 15.97
CA PRO A 10 11.77 -3.81 15.56
C PRO A 10 10.76 -4.94 15.31
N GLN A 11 9.70 -4.94 16.11
CA GLN A 11 8.57 -5.85 15.97
C GLN A 11 7.94 -5.63 14.59
N ALA A 12 7.97 -6.66 13.74
CA ALA A 12 7.29 -6.66 12.45
C ALA A 12 5.78 -6.42 12.66
N PRO A 13 5.12 -5.61 11.82
CA PRO A 13 3.67 -5.47 11.86
C PRO A 13 3.02 -6.84 11.59
N ALA A 14 1.93 -7.13 12.29
CA ALA A 14 1.27 -8.43 12.30
C ALA A 14 0.99 -8.97 10.88
N ASP A 15 1.59 -10.14 10.60
CA ASP A 15 1.41 -10.95 9.40
C ASP A 15 -0.06 -11.36 9.21
N GLY A 16 -0.69 -10.82 8.17
CA GLY A 16 -1.95 -11.33 7.61
C GLY A 16 -1.89 -11.55 6.09
N GLY A 17 -0.72 -11.37 5.47
CA GLY A 17 -0.60 -11.21 4.01
C GLY A 17 -0.16 -12.44 3.22
N GLY A 18 0.25 -13.54 3.87
CA GLY A 18 0.92 -14.67 3.19
C GLY A 18 0.14 -16.00 3.16
N GLU A 19 -0.98 -16.11 3.88
CA GLU A 19 -1.75 -17.34 4.00
C GLU A 19 -3.06 -17.25 3.22
N LEU A 20 -3.37 -18.31 2.46
CA LEU A 20 -4.64 -18.42 1.76
C LEU A 20 -5.78 -18.44 2.79
N PRO A 21 -6.70 -17.47 2.79
CA PRO A 21 -7.82 -17.48 3.73
C PRO A 21 -8.72 -18.68 3.49
N ALA A 22 -9.27 -19.24 4.57
CA ALA A 22 -10.24 -20.32 4.48
C ALA A 22 -11.44 -19.89 3.62
N GLY A 23 -11.69 -20.60 2.53
CA GLY A 23 -12.81 -20.34 1.62
C GLY A 23 -12.60 -19.20 0.60
N ALA A 24 -11.39 -18.65 0.46
CA ALA A 24 -11.11 -17.67 -0.58
C ALA A 24 -11.29 -18.28 -2.00
N PRO A 25 -11.98 -17.57 -2.93
CA PRO A 25 -12.16 -18.06 -4.28
C PRO A 25 -10.80 -18.09 -5.01
N LEU A 26 -10.40 -19.28 -5.44
CA LEU A 26 -9.19 -19.47 -6.23
C LEU A 26 -9.45 -19.14 -7.69
N ILE A 27 -8.55 -18.35 -8.27
CA ILE A 27 -8.49 -18.10 -9.72
C ILE A 27 -7.79 -19.27 -10.40
N LEU A 28 -6.75 -19.79 -9.76
CA LEU A 28 -5.99 -20.95 -10.23
C LEU A 28 -5.65 -21.84 -9.05
N ASP A 29 -5.72 -23.14 -9.29
CA ASP A 29 -5.30 -24.18 -8.36
C ASP A 29 -4.75 -25.36 -9.17
N GLN A 30 -3.43 -25.41 -9.34
CA GLN A 30 -2.79 -26.31 -10.29
C GLN A 30 -1.57 -26.99 -9.68
N HIS A 31 -1.49 -28.31 -9.85
CA HIS A 31 -0.27 -29.07 -9.56
C HIS A 31 0.71 -29.00 -10.72
N PHE A 32 2.00 -29.08 -10.41
CA PHE A 32 3.07 -29.11 -11.40
C PHE A 32 4.20 -30.05 -11.00
N ASP A 33 5.00 -30.40 -11.99
CA ASP A 33 6.24 -31.17 -11.95
C ASP A 33 7.16 -30.68 -13.10
N GLY A 34 8.32 -31.31 -13.29
CA GLY A 34 9.27 -30.90 -14.32
C GLY A 34 8.71 -30.92 -15.75
N ASP A 35 7.77 -31.82 -16.06
CA ASP A 35 7.21 -31.98 -17.41
C ASP A 35 6.08 -30.98 -17.71
N SER A 36 5.52 -30.35 -16.67
CA SER A 36 4.35 -29.46 -16.78
C SER A 36 4.68 -27.97 -16.62
N LEU A 37 5.94 -27.58 -16.45
CA LEU A 37 6.34 -26.17 -16.28
C LEU A 37 5.91 -25.26 -17.44
N TYR A 38 5.96 -25.78 -18.68
CA TYR A 38 5.47 -25.04 -19.85
C TYR A 38 3.95 -24.81 -19.79
N ALA A 39 3.18 -25.86 -19.46
CA ALA A 39 1.73 -25.78 -19.33
C ALA A 39 1.31 -24.88 -18.16
N LEU A 40 2.06 -24.89 -17.05
CA LEU A 40 1.87 -24.00 -15.92
C LEU A 40 2.03 -22.53 -16.34
N ARG A 41 3.09 -22.22 -17.10
CA ARG A 41 3.33 -20.85 -17.60
C ARG A 41 2.17 -20.36 -18.47
N ALA A 42 1.72 -21.16 -19.43
CA ALA A 42 0.62 -20.79 -20.32
C ALA A 42 -0.70 -20.58 -19.54
N THR A 43 -0.94 -21.39 -18.51
CA THR A 43 -2.14 -21.27 -17.66
C THR A 43 -2.08 -20.00 -16.81
N LEU A 44 -0.91 -19.66 -16.25
CA LEU A 44 -0.70 -18.41 -15.53
C LEU A 44 -0.90 -17.19 -16.44
N GLU A 45 -0.35 -17.19 -17.65
CA GLU A 45 -0.54 -16.13 -18.64
C GLU A 45 -2.03 -15.85 -18.90
N ALA A 46 -2.83 -16.90 -19.07
CA ALA A 46 -4.27 -16.78 -19.30
C ALA A 46 -5.03 -16.17 -18.11
N HIS A 47 -4.68 -16.58 -16.88
CA HIS A 47 -5.40 -16.16 -15.68
C HIS A 47 -4.95 -14.80 -15.12
N VAL A 48 -3.66 -14.47 -15.24
CA VAL A 48 -3.10 -13.24 -14.66
C VAL A 48 -3.58 -11.99 -15.41
N ALA A 49 -3.68 -12.07 -16.74
CA ALA A 49 -4.26 -10.98 -17.53
C ALA A 49 -5.74 -10.73 -17.14
N GLN A 50 -6.52 -11.79 -16.98
CA GLN A 50 -7.91 -11.71 -16.50
C GLN A 50 -7.99 -11.28 -15.03
N ALA A 51 -6.89 -11.41 -14.28
CA ALA A 51 -6.79 -11.01 -12.88
C ALA A 51 -6.64 -9.48 -12.71
N GLY A 52 -6.47 -8.71 -13.79
CA GLY A 52 -6.42 -7.25 -13.75
C GLY A 52 -5.03 -6.67 -13.47
N LEU A 53 -3.96 -7.48 -13.51
CA LEU A 53 -2.60 -6.96 -13.47
C LEU A 53 -2.24 -6.29 -14.82
N PRO A 54 -1.55 -5.13 -14.81
CA PRO A 54 -0.99 -4.53 -16.02
C PRO A 54 0.01 -5.47 -16.69
N GLU A 55 0.14 -5.41 -18.01
CA GLU A 55 0.95 -6.34 -18.82
C GLU A 55 2.39 -6.54 -18.31
N GLY A 56 3.06 -5.45 -17.90
CA GLY A 56 4.40 -5.53 -17.31
C GLY A 56 4.43 -6.28 -15.97
N ARG A 57 3.50 -5.96 -15.06
CA ARG A 57 3.39 -6.64 -13.75
C ARG A 57 2.90 -8.07 -13.88
N ALA A 58 2.08 -8.37 -14.88
CA ALA A 58 1.67 -9.72 -15.21
C ALA A 58 2.89 -10.56 -15.62
N SER A 59 3.75 -10.01 -16.47
CA SER A 59 5.01 -10.64 -16.89
C SER A 59 5.94 -10.89 -15.70
N ASP A 60 6.08 -9.91 -14.80
CA ASP A 60 6.87 -10.04 -13.57
C ASP A 60 6.38 -11.18 -12.66
N LEU A 61 5.06 -11.31 -12.49
CA LEU A 61 4.46 -12.40 -11.72
C LEU A 61 4.72 -13.75 -12.37
N ILE A 62 4.54 -13.86 -13.69
CA ILE A 62 4.77 -15.12 -14.43
C ILE A 62 6.22 -15.59 -14.27
N ILE A 63 7.18 -14.67 -14.44
CA ILE A 63 8.61 -14.96 -14.22
C ILE A 63 8.81 -15.44 -12.79
N THR A 64 8.33 -14.66 -11.82
CA THR A 64 8.46 -14.99 -10.39
C THR A 64 7.93 -16.40 -10.06
N VAL A 65 6.74 -16.75 -10.53
CA VAL A 65 6.13 -18.05 -10.25
C VAL A 65 6.85 -19.18 -10.99
N HIS A 66 7.30 -18.95 -12.22
CA HIS A 66 8.07 -19.94 -12.98
C HIS A 66 9.40 -20.28 -12.31
N GLU A 67 10.09 -19.27 -11.80
CA GLU A 67 11.33 -19.43 -11.04
C GLU A 67 11.11 -20.19 -9.72
N LEU A 68 10.05 -19.86 -8.97
CA LEU A 68 9.69 -20.59 -7.76
C LEU A 68 9.30 -22.04 -8.04
N ALA A 69 8.56 -22.30 -9.12
CA ALA A 69 8.19 -23.66 -9.53
C ALA A 69 9.43 -24.46 -9.97
N THR A 70 10.35 -23.84 -10.70
CA THR A 70 11.63 -24.45 -11.09
C THR A 70 12.47 -24.81 -9.87
N ASN A 71 12.53 -23.92 -8.87
CA ASN A 71 13.19 -24.23 -7.60
C ASN A 71 12.53 -25.41 -6.86
N ALA A 72 11.19 -25.47 -6.82
CA ALA A 72 10.47 -26.59 -6.22
C ALA A 72 10.75 -27.93 -6.93
N VAL A 73 10.92 -27.92 -8.26
CA VAL A 73 11.27 -29.12 -9.03
C VAL A 73 12.74 -29.51 -8.85
N LEU A 74 13.68 -28.57 -8.99
CA LEU A 74 15.11 -28.88 -9.00
C LEU A 74 15.71 -29.04 -7.61
N HIS A 75 15.18 -28.32 -6.61
CA HIS A 75 15.76 -28.20 -5.28
C HIS A 75 14.78 -28.57 -4.16
N GLY A 76 13.48 -28.63 -4.46
CA GLY A 76 12.42 -29.08 -3.56
C GLY A 76 12.06 -30.55 -3.74
N ALA A 77 10.76 -30.87 -3.67
CA ALA A 77 10.25 -32.24 -3.73
C ALA A 77 10.09 -32.81 -5.16
N GLY A 78 10.54 -32.12 -6.20
CA GLY A 78 10.39 -32.54 -7.60
C GLY A 78 9.03 -32.20 -8.23
N ALA A 79 8.07 -31.77 -7.42
CA ALA A 79 6.73 -31.38 -7.82
C ALA A 79 6.18 -30.37 -6.80
N GLY A 80 5.08 -29.72 -7.15
CA GLY A 80 4.43 -28.76 -6.27
C GLY A 80 3.04 -28.38 -6.72
N ARG A 81 2.54 -27.29 -6.13
CA ARG A 81 1.21 -26.74 -6.40
C ARG A 81 1.27 -25.21 -6.41
N VAL A 82 0.61 -24.62 -7.40
CA VAL A 82 0.39 -23.19 -7.52
C VAL A 82 -1.07 -22.87 -7.20
N ARG A 83 -1.27 -21.88 -6.33
CA ARG A 83 -2.59 -21.31 -6.02
C ARG A 83 -2.57 -19.81 -6.25
N LEU A 84 -3.53 -19.30 -7.02
CA LEU A 84 -3.67 -17.88 -7.35
C LEU A 84 -5.01 -17.38 -6.81
N TRP A 85 -5.01 -16.28 -6.07
CA TRP A 85 -6.24 -15.66 -5.57
C TRP A 85 -6.09 -14.15 -5.45
N ARG A 86 -7.23 -13.44 -5.43
CA ARG A 86 -7.27 -12.01 -5.14
C ARG A 86 -7.65 -11.79 -3.69
N GLN A 87 -6.95 -10.88 -3.02
CA GLN A 87 -7.27 -10.46 -1.67
C GLN A 87 -6.73 -9.07 -1.39
N ALA A 88 -7.56 -8.24 -0.76
CA ALA A 88 -7.19 -6.90 -0.28
C ALA A 88 -6.52 -6.01 -1.34
N GLY A 89 -7.01 -6.05 -2.58
CA GLY A 89 -6.46 -5.24 -3.68
C GLY A 89 -5.15 -5.75 -4.27
N ALA A 90 -4.76 -6.99 -3.99
CA ALA A 90 -3.59 -7.62 -4.57
C ALA A 90 -3.92 -9.00 -5.14
N LEU A 91 -3.13 -9.41 -6.13
CA LEU A 91 -3.09 -10.76 -6.64
C LEU A 91 -1.99 -11.52 -5.92
N HIS A 92 -2.38 -12.56 -5.20
CA HIS A 92 -1.50 -13.43 -4.44
C HIS A 92 -1.28 -14.72 -5.21
N CYS A 93 -0.04 -15.14 -5.32
CA CYS A 93 0.34 -16.43 -5.86
C CYS A 93 1.16 -17.19 -4.84
N GLN A 94 0.70 -18.39 -4.48
CA GLN A 94 1.38 -19.30 -3.60
C GLN A 94 1.94 -20.47 -4.39
N VAL A 95 3.22 -20.76 -4.17
CA VAL A 95 3.91 -21.93 -4.67
C VAL A 95 4.31 -22.78 -3.47
N SER A 96 3.82 -24.02 -3.43
CA SER A 96 4.21 -25.00 -2.42
C SER A 96 4.92 -26.18 -3.07
N ASP A 97 6.03 -26.63 -2.48
CA ASP A 97 6.75 -27.85 -2.90
C ASP A 97 6.21 -29.13 -2.21
N GLU A 98 5.01 -29.06 -1.62
CA GLU A 98 4.26 -30.21 -1.14
C GLU A 98 3.83 -31.09 -2.33
N GLY A 99 4.77 -31.83 -2.91
CA GLY A 99 4.54 -32.74 -4.01
C GLY A 99 3.72 -33.96 -3.59
N ARG A 100 3.19 -34.72 -4.57
CA ARG A 100 2.64 -36.06 -4.31
C ARG A 100 3.73 -36.94 -3.70
N VAL A 101 3.66 -37.19 -2.40
CA VAL A 101 4.48 -38.23 -1.78
C VAL A 101 4.04 -39.55 -2.41
N LYS A 102 4.88 -40.15 -3.28
CA LYS A 102 4.70 -41.55 -3.65
C LYS A 102 4.79 -42.35 -2.36
N ALA A 103 3.79 -43.21 -2.09
CA ALA A 103 3.75 -44.01 -0.89
C ALA A 103 5.07 -44.81 -0.73
N GLY A 104 5.87 -44.45 0.27
CA GLY A 104 7.14 -45.11 0.57
C GLY A 104 8.40 -44.24 0.45
N GLU A 105 8.35 -43.08 -0.20
CA GLU A 105 9.50 -42.18 -0.33
C GLU A 105 9.38 -41.01 0.66
N ARG A 106 10.34 -40.88 1.59
CA ARG A 106 10.46 -39.67 2.41
C ARG A 106 11.05 -38.58 1.53
N SER A 107 10.28 -37.55 1.20
CA SER A 107 10.82 -36.34 0.60
C SER A 107 11.70 -35.64 1.64
N ALA A 108 13.02 -35.65 1.45
CA ALA A 108 13.92 -34.77 2.17
C ALA A 108 13.87 -33.40 1.49
N GLY A 109 12.69 -32.76 1.52
CA GLY A 109 12.50 -31.42 0.98
C GLY A 109 13.42 -30.45 1.71
N ARG A 110 14.23 -29.69 0.95
CA ARG A 110 15.06 -28.66 1.54
C ARG A 110 14.17 -27.46 1.87
N PRO A 111 14.26 -26.90 3.09
CA PRO A 111 13.53 -25.68 3.45
C PRO A 111 13.78 -24.53 2.44
N ALA A 112 12.76 -23.77 2.04
CA ALA A 112 12.88 -22.70 1.03
C ALA A 112 13.77 -21.53 1.47
N ASP A 113 13.94 -21.33 2.77
CA ASP A 113 14.96 -20.43 3.35
C ASP A 113 16.40 -20.88 3.07
N GLN A 114 16.60 -22.12 2.58
CA GLN A 114 17.87 -22.64 2.10
C GLN A 114 17.95 -22.73 0.57
N TRP A 115 16.95 -22.24 -0.17
CA TRP A 115 17.10 -22.07 -1.62
C TRP A 115 18.16 -21.01 -1.90
N PRO A 116 18.93 -21.12 -3.01
CA PRO A 116 20.00 -20.17 -3.31
C PRO A 116 19.46 -18.74 -3.35
N TYR A 117 19.94 -17.91 -2.42
CA TYR A 117 19.63 -16.48 -2.34
C TYR A 117 20.81 -15.68 -2.91
N GLU A 118 21.08 -15.91 -4.20
CA GLU A 118 22.19 -15.29 -4.94
C GLU A 118 21.65 -14.51 -6.14
N HIS A 119 22.38 -13.47 -6.56
CA HIS A 119 22.02 -12.69 -7.74
C HIS A 119 21.95 -13.62 -8.96
N GLY A 120 20.79 -13.68 -9.62
CA GLY A 120 20.55 -14.58 -10.76
C GLY A 120 19.83 -15.89 -10.42
N HIS A 121 19.38 -16.09 -9.19
CA HIS A 121 18.59 -17.27 -8.78
C HIS A 121 17.11 -16.96 -8.51
N GLY A 122 16.26 -17.96 -8.66
CA GLY A 122 14.81 -17.78 -8.73
C GLY A 122 14.14 -17.11 -7.53
N LEU A 123 14.66 -17.34 -6.31
CA LEU A 123 14.12 -16.70 -5.10
C LEU A 123 14.56 -15.23 -4.97
N TRP A 124 15.74 -14.88 -5.51
CA TRP A 124 16.22 -13.49 -5.57
C TRP A 124 15.37 -12.67 -6.57
N ILE A 125 15.05 -13.26 -7.73
CA ILE A 125 14.16 -12.65 -8.74
C ILE A 125 12.77 -12.41 -8.13
N ALA A 126 12.22 -13.41 -7.42
CA ALA A 126 10.92 -13.30 -6.76
C ALA A 126 10.86 -12.15 -5.74
N ARG A 127 11.93 -11.96 -4.96
CA ARG A 127 12.04 -10.88 -3.98
C ARG A 127 12.16 -9.49 -4.62
N TYR A 128 12.77 -9.42 -5.79
CA TYR A 128 12.97 -8.16 -6.51
C TYR A 128 11.71 -7.70 -7.25
N LEU A 129 10.94 -8.62 -7.81
CA LEU A 129 9.79 -8.31 -8.67
C LEU A 129 8.46 -8.18 -7.92
N ALA A 130 8.27 -8.94 -6.83
CA ALA A 130 7.02 -8.92 -6.06
C ALA A 130 6.96 -7.72 -5.10
N ASP A 131 5.75 -7.16 -4.90
CA ASP A 131 5.54 -6.09 -3.92
C ASP A 131 5.66 -6.62 -2.49
N ARG A 132 5.23 -7.88 -2.28
CA ARG A 132 5.38 -8.61 -1.02
C ARG A 132 5.75 -10.05 -1.29
N LEU A 133 6.63 -10.60 -0.46
CA LEU A 133 7.05 -12.01 -0.51
C LEU A 133 7.13 -12.56 0.91
N THR A 134 6.46 -13.68 1.14
CA THR A 134 6.50 -14.45 2.39
C THR A 134 7.05 -15.84 2.09
N VAL A 135 8.01 -16.30 2.89
CA VAL A 135 8.52 -17.67 2.83
C VAL A 135 8.18 -18.36 4.13
N ARG A 136 7.52 -19.51 4.04
CA ARG A 136 7.24 -20.39 5.16
C ARG A 136 7.87 -21.75 4.89
N SER A 137 8.88 -22.08 5.66
CA SER A 137 9.46 -23.42 5.67
C SER A 137 8.79 -24.23 6.79
N ALA A 138 8.00 -25.25 6.44
CA ALA A 138 7.46 -26.21 7.41
C ALA A 138 7.82 -27.63 6.95
N SER A 139 7.82 -28.60 7.86
CA SER A 139 7.75 -30.00 7.43
C SER A 139 6.27 -30.32 7.18
N PRO A 140 5.86 -30.85 6.02
CA PRO A 140 6.67 -31.60 5.04
C PRO A 140 7.11 -30.82 3.77
N GLY A 141 6.95 -29.49 3.71
CA GLY A 141 7.32 -28.70 2.53
C GLY A 141 7.33 -27.19 2.75
N SER A 142 7.91 -26.50 1.79
CA SER A 142 8.02 -25.05 1.78
C SER A 142 6.88 -24.41 1.00
N VAL A 143 6.44 -23.26 1.50
CA VAL A 143 5.40 -22.44 0.89
C VAL A 143 5.94 -21.04 0.70
N VAL A 144 6.00 -20.59 -0.55
CA VAL A 144 6.35 -19.21 -0.90
C VAL A 144 5.09 -18.53 -1.42
N THR A 145 4.70 -17.43 -0.80
CA THR A 145 3.59 -16.59 -1.27
C THR A 145 4.15 -15.25 -1.74
N VAL A 146 3.87 -14.89 -2.98
CA VAL A 146 4.17 -13.56 -3.55
C VAL A 146 2.88 -12.81 -3.79
N ALA A 147 2.89 -11.50 -3.57
CA ALA A 147 1.76 -10.63 -3.87
C ALA A 147 2.18 -9.48 -4.78
N PHE A 148 1.33 -9.22 -5.77
CA PHE A 148 1.42 -8.10 -6.70
C PHE A 148 0.19 -7.22 -6.50
N ASP A 149 0.40 -5.93 -6.22
CA ASP A 149 -0.69 -5.00 -6.05
C ASP A 149 -1.45 -4.84 -7.37
N LEU A 150 -2.77 -5.03 -7.32
CA LEU A 150 -3.61 -4.76 -8.46
C LEU A 150 -3.77 -3.24 -8.60
N PRO A 151 -3.85 -2.72 -9.83
CA PRO A 151 -4.37 -1.39 -10.05
C PRO A 151 -5.73 -1.32 -9.35
N ARG A 152 -5.84 -0.40 -8.39
CA ARG A 152 -7.14 -0.06 -7.84
C ARG A 152 -7.97 0.51 -8.98
N ASP A 153 -9.26 0.20 -9.03
CA ASP A 153 -10.16 0.67 -10.09
C ASP A 153 -10.11 2.22 -10.12
N ASP A 154 -9.43 2.80 -11.11
CA ASP A 154 -9.26 4.25 -11.29
C ASP A 154 -10.59 4.97 -11.60
N ARG A 155 -11.73 4.26 -11.56
CA ARG A 155 -13.08 4.83 -11.65
C ARG A 155 -13.54 5.53 -10.37
N LEU A 156 -12.95 5.23 -9.21
CA LEU A 156 -13.14 6.03 -8.01
C LEU A 156 -11.93 6.96 -7.91
N PRO A 157 -12.11 8.29 -7.85
CA PRO A 157 -10.96 9.17 -7.71
C PRO A 157 -10.25 8.84 -6.39
N ARG A 158 -8.96 8.49 -6.47
CA ARG A 158 -8.08 8.16 -5.31
C ARG A 158 -8.05 9.26 -4.25
N PHE A 159 -8.40 10.46 -4.70
CA PHE A 159 -8.54 11.66 -3.92
C PHE A 159 -9.82 12.37 -4.35
N SER A 160 -10.65 12.78 -3.40
CA SER A 160 -11.75 13.70 -3.70
C SER A 160 -11.61 14.95 -2.85
N LEU A 161 -11.86 16.10 -3.49
CA LEU A 161 -11.91 17.40 -2.84
C LEU A 161 -13.29 17.99 -3.08
N VAL A 162 -14.06 18.13 -2.01
CA VAL A 162 -15.37 18.75 -2.05
C VAL A 162 -15.30 20.10 -1.36
N ARG A 163 -15.66 21.16 -2.10
CA ARG A 163 -15.78 22.51 -1.56
C ARG A 163 -17.19 22.72 -1.01
N HIS A 164 -17.29 23.03 0.28
CA HIS A 164 -18.53 23.45 0.92
C HIS A 164 -18.47 24.93 1.29
N ALA A 165 -19.35 25.74 0.70
CA ALA A 165 -19.54 27.12 1.13
C ALA A 165 -20.40 27.12 2.41
N ARG A 166 -19.81 27.54 3.52
CA ARG A 166 -20.50 27.74 4.80
C ARG A 166 -20.73 29.24 5.03
N PRO A 167 -21.69 29.63 5.88
CA PRO A 167 -21.96 31.05 6.14
C PRO A 167 -20.75 31.84 6.66
N SER A 168 -19.85 31.18 7.41
CA SER A 168 -18.70 31.83 8.04
C SER A 168 -17.34 31.44 7.44
N HIS A 169 -17.28 30.48 6.51
CA HIS A 169 -16.03 29.98 5.93
C HIS A 169 -16.28 29.14 4.69
N VAL A 170 -15.20 28.80 4.01
CA VAL A 170 -15.18 27.70 3.06
C VAL A 170 -14.52 26.50 3.73
N GLU A 171 -15.15 25.35 3.58
CA GLU A 171 -14.61 24.07 4.00
C GLU A 171 -14.18 23.31 2.74
N LEU A 172 -12.95 22.81 2.72
CA LEU A 172 -12.46 21.87 1.73
C LEU A 172 -12.38 20.52 2.43
N ALA A 173 -13.26 19.59 2.06
CA ALA A 173 -13.27 18.22 2.55
C ALA A 173 -12.45 17.33 1.62
N LEU A 174 -11.37 16.76 2.16
CA LEU A 174 -10.43 15.93 1.44
C LEU A 174 -10.64 14.47 1.87
N SER A 175 -10.71 13.57 0.90
CA SER A 175 -10.82 12.14 1.16
C SER A 175 -9.85 11.35 0.30
N GLY A 176 -9.24 10.31 0.85
CA GLY A 176 -8.32 9.43 0.13
C GLY A 176 -6.85 9.83 0.28
N ASP A 177 -6.04 9.55 -0.73
CA ASP A 177 -4.59 9.68 -0.65
C ASP A 177 -4.14 11.10 -1.10
N LEU A 178 -3.42 11.80 -0.22
CA LEU A 178 -2.84 13.12 -0.51
C LEU A 178 -1.48 12.96 -1.21
N ASP A 179 -1.53 12.57 -2.48
CA ASP A 179 -0.38 12.37 -3.38
C ASP A 179 -0.08 13.62 -4.25
N GLN A 180 0.81 13.47 -5.25
CA GLN A 180 1.16 14.54 -6.18
C GLN A 180 -0.05 15.12 -6.95
N GLN A 181 -1.02 14.30 -7.36
CA GLN A 181 -2.19 14.80 -8.08
C GLN A 181 -3.12 15.56 -7.12
N ALA A 182 -3.38 14.97 -5.95
CA ALA A 182 -4.17 15.60 -4.90
C ALA A 182 -3.58 16.95 -4.47
N ALA A 183 -2.26 17.04 -4.34
CA ALA A 183 -1.54 18.28 -4.02
C ALA A 183 -1.81 19.40 -5.04
N GLN A 184 -1.91 19.07 -6.33
CA GLN A 184 -2.24 20.03 -7.39
C GLN A 184 -3.69 20.51 -7.30
N GLU A 185 -4.62 19.61 -6.97
CA GLU A 185 -6.03 19.93 -6.78
C GLU A 185 -6.24 20.85 -5.57
N VAL A 186 -5.61 20.54 -4.43
CA VAL A 186 -5.63 21.38 -3.22
C VAL A 186 -5.05 22.76 -3.51
N SER A 187 -3.89 22.82 -4.17
CA SER A 187 -3.23 24.09 -4.49
C SER A 187 -4.10 24.97 -5.39
N THR A 188 -4.77 24.36 -6.38
CA THR A 188 -5.70 25.06 -7.28
C THR A 188 -6.92 25.58 -6.52
N ALA A 189 -7.52 24.75 -5.66
CA ALA A 189 -8.69 25.13 -4.87
C ALA A 189 -8.39 26.27 -3.89
N VAL A 190 -7.24 26.22 -3.21
CA VAL A 190 -6.79 27.29 -2.31
C VAL A 190 -6.49 28.56 -3.11
N GLN A 191 -5.81 28.47 -4.25
CA GLN A 191 -5.52 29.65 -5.06
C GLN A 191 -6.81 30.33 -5.58
N ALA A 192 -7.81 29.55 -5.98
CA ALA A 192 -9.12 30.07 -6.37
C ALA A 192 -9.79 30.80 -5.19
N LEU A 193 -9.79 30.19 -3.99
CA LEU A 193 -10.33 30.79 -2.78
C LEU A 193 -9.67 32.14 -2.45
N LEU A 194 -8.33 32.21 -2.50
CA LEU A 194 -7.58 33.44 -2.23
C LEU A 194 -7.88 34.55 -3.24
N SER A 195 -8.24 34.18 -4.48
CA SER A 195 -8.61 35.13 -5.53
C SER A 195 -10.04 35.65 -5.35
N GLU A 196 -10.94 34.82 -4.81
CA GLU A 196 -12.33 35.16 -4.52
C GLU A 196 -12.49 35.99 -3.23
N HIS A 197 -11.60 35.78 -2.25
CA HIS A 197 -11.74 36.34 -0.90
C HIS A 197 -10.44 36.98 -0.40
N PRO A 198 -10.39 38.31 -0.20
CA PRO A 198 -9.20 38.99 0.33
C PRO A 198 -8.92 38.69 1.81
N ALA A 199 -9.92 38.18 2.54
CA ALA A 199 -9.82 37.68 3.92
C ALA A 199 -10.33 36.23 3.97
N PRO A 200 -9.55 35.26 3.45
CA PRO A 200 -9.97 33.87 3.33
C PRO A 200 -10.18 33.23 4.70
N ARG A 201 -11.32 32.59 4.90
CA ARG A 201 -11.64 31.79 6.09
C ARG A 201 -11.80 30.36 5.64
N LEU A 202 -10.78 29.54 5.90
CA LEU A 202 -10.65 28.20 5.35
C LEU A 202 -10.62 27.15 6.47
N VAL A 203 -11.41 26.10 6.30
CA VAL A 203 -11.28 24.86 7.06
C VAL A 203 -10.87 23.77 6.09
N LEU A 204 -9.76 23.09 6.39
CA LEU A 204 -9.30 21.93 5.64
C LEU A 204 -9.64 20.68 6.44
N ASP A 205 -10.67 19.95 6.00
CA ASP A 205 -11.09 18.71 6.65
C ASP A 205 -10.31 17.53 6.08
N LEU A 206 -9.50 16.91 6.95
CA LEU A 206 -8.64 15.77 6.63
C LEU A 206 -9.17 14.47 7.26
N THR A 207 -10.40 14.44 7.78
CA THR A 207 -10.98 13.30 8.49
C THR A 207 -10.89 11.99 7.69
N GLU A 208 -11.12 12.07 6.38
CA GLU A 208 -11.15 10.91 5.47
C GLU A 208 -9.85 10.76 4.66
N VAL A 209 -8.76 11.44 5.03
CA VAL A 209 -7.46 11.30 4.38
C VAL A 209 -6.74 10.07 4.93
N THR A 210 -6.43 9.13 4.03
CA THR A 210 -5.87 7.81 4.38
C THR A 210 -4.36 7.74 4.26
N PHE A 211 -3.76 8.63 3.46
CA PHE A 211 -2.33 8.68 3.20
C PHE A 211 -1.89 10.09 2.80
N TRP A 212 -0.60 10.38 2.96
CA TRP A 212 0.04 11.60 2.48
C TRP A 212 1.52 11.35 2.16
N ASP A 213 2.01 11.96 1.09
CA ASP A 213 3.45 11.99 0.78
C ASP A 213 4.07 13.36 1.09
N ALA A 214 5.36 13.52 0.79
CA ALA A 214 6.07 14.78 1.00
C ALA A 214 5.50 15.93 0.15
N ILE A 215 4.95 15.63 -1.03
CA ILE A 215 4.37 16.62 -1.96
C ILE A 215 3.02 17.09 -1.41
N GLY A 216 2.18 16.16 -0.95
CA GLY A 216 0.91 16.45 -0.27
C GLY A 216 1.11 17.32 0.96
N ILE A 217 2.07 16.99 1.82
CA ILE A 217 2.41 17.80 3.00
C ILE A 217 2.89 19.20 2.58
N ALA A 218 3.76 19.31 1.58
CA ALA A 218 4.24 20.59 1.08
C ALA A 218 3.10 21.46 0.55
N ALA A 219 2.08 20.88 -0.08
CA ALA A 219 0.88 21.60 -0.51
C ALA A 219 0.08 22.16 0.67
N LEU A 220 -0.08 21.40 1.76
CA LEU A 220 -0.76 21.90 2.97
C LEU A 220 0.00 23.04 3.63
N VAL A 221 1.33 22.91 3.73
CA VAL A 221 2.20 23.96 4.28
C VAL A 221 2.13 25.21 3.41
N THR A 222 2.18 25.05 2.09
CA THR A 222 2.07 26.17 1.13
C THR A 222 0.70 26.85 1.23
N ALA A 223 -0.39 26.08 1.37
CA ALA A 223 -1.72 26.62 1.57
C ALA A 223 -1.80 27.48 2.84
N GLN A 224 -1.26 26.98 3.96
CA GLN A 224 -1.20 27.70 5.22
C GLN A 224 -0.40 29.00 5.11
N GLN A 225 0.77 28.96 4.45
CA GLN A 225 1.60 30.13 4.23
C GLN A 225 0.87 31.20 3.41
N ARG A 226 0.25 30.82 2.29
CA ARG A 226 -0.49 31.76 1.44
C ARG A 226 -1.70 32.37 2.13
N VAL A 227 -2.42 31.59 2.95
CA VAL A 227 -3.52 32.15 3.77
C VAL A 227 -2.96 33.14 4.79
N ASN A 228 -1.84 32.83 5.45
CA ASN A 228 -1.22 33.71 6.44
C ASN A 228 -0.60 34.99 5.83
N GLU A 229 -0.23 34.97 4.55
CA GLU A 229 0.23 36.17 3.82
C GLU A 229 -0.90 37.20 3.64
N THR A 230 -2.16 36.77 3.71
CA THR A 230 -3.30 37.70 3.70
C THR A 230 -3.50 38.32 5.09
N SER A 231 -3.76 39.63 5.15
CA SER A 231 -3.80 40.39 6.40
C SER A 231 -4.89 39.92 7.39
N ALA A 232 -5.93 39.23 6.90
CA ALA A 232 -7.04 38.74 7.70
C ALA A 232 -7.37 37.25 7.44
N GLY A 233 -6.49 36.51 6.77
CA GLY A 233 -6.69 35.10 6.50
C GLY A 233 -6.64 34.24 7.75
N VAL A 234 -7.50 33.23 7.81
CA VAL A 234 -7.50 32.22 8.86
C VAL A 234 -7.70 30.85 8.23
N MET A 235 -6.83 29.90 8.58
CA MET A 235 -6.94 28.51 8.17
C MET A 235 -6.92 27.61 9.40
N PHE A 236 -7.88 26.68 9.45
CA PHE A 236 -7.91 25.56 10.38
C PHE A 236 -7.71 24.25 9.65
N VAL A 237 -7.06 23.29 10.31
CA VAL A 237 -6.97 21.91 9.86
C VAL A 237 -7.76 21.04 10.83
N ALA A 238 -8.72 20.28 10.33
CA ALA A 238 -9.63 19.43 11.09
C ALA A 238 -9.38 17.94 10.83
N GLY A 239 -9.80 17.08 11.76
CA GLY A 239 -9.90 15.63 11.52
C GLY A 239 -8.57 14.88 11.50
N LEU A 240 -7.47 15.48 11.98
CA LEU A 240 -6.18 14.80 12.03
C LEU A 240 -6.08 13.83 13.21
N SER A 241 -5.47 12.67 12.98
CA SER A 241 -5.00 11.83 14.08
C SER A 241 -3.81 12.49 14.80
N GLU A 242 -3.63 12.14 16.08
CA GLU A 242 -2.55 12.69 16.93
C GLU A 242 -1.14 12.46 16.36
N GLU A 243 -0.91 11.33 15.68
CA GLU A 243 0.37 11.06 15.02
C GLU A 243 0.61 12.04 13.86
N PHE A 244 -0.42 12.28 13.05
CA PHE A 244 -0.33 13.18 11.91
C PHE A 244 -0.15 14.62 12.37
N ARG A 245 -0.90 15.05 13.39
CA ARG A 245 -0.76 16.37 13.99
C ARG A 245 0.68 16.64 14.44
N ARG A 246 1.33 15.67 15.10
CA ARG A 246 2.75 15.78 15.50
C ARG A 246 3.68 15.93 14.31
N ARG A 247 3.51 15.10 13.27
CA ARG A 247 4.34 15.16 12.05
C ARG A 247 4.20 16.49 11.33
N LEU A 248 2.97 16.98 11.13
CA LEU A 248 2.73 18.24 10.43
C LEU A 248 3.25 19.44 11.23
N THR A 249 3.14 19.40 12.56
CA THR A 249 3.72 20.43 13.45
C THR A 249 5.24 20.48 13.33
N ALA A 250 5.91 19.32 13.21
CA ALA A 250 7.36 19.26 13.06
C ALA A 250 7.87 19.81 11.72
N LEU A 251 7.02 19.83 10.68
CA LEU A 251 7.39 20.22 9.31
C LEU A 251 7.01 21.66 8.95
N SER A 252 6.18 22.33 9.74
CA SER A 252 5.69 23.68 9.45
C SER A 252 6.27 24.73 10.40
N PRO A 253 7.17 25.62 9.93
CA PRO A 253 7.73 26.69 10.76
C PRO A 253 6.69 27.76 11.15
N THR A 254 5.59 27.87 10.40
CA THR A 254 4.54 28.89 10.61
C THR A 254 3.42 28.46 11.55
N GLY A 255 3.41 27.19 11.99
CA GLY A 255 2.38 26.61 12.85
C GLY A 255 1.02 26.43 12.14
N PHE A 256 0.40 25.27 12.34
CA PHE A 256 -0.97 25.02 11.91
C PHE A 256 -1.92 25.24 13.09
N THR A 257 -3.12 25.78 12.81
CA THR A 257 -4.20 25.80 13.79
C THR A 257 -5.04 24.54 13.63
N PHE A 258 -4.97 23.64 14.60
CA PHE A 258 -5.66 22.35 14.56
C PHE A 258 -6.97 22.38 15.35
N CYS A 259 -7.95 21.61 14.90
CA CYS A 259 -9.21 21.37 15.60
C CYS A 259 -9.65 19.92 15.39
N ASP A 260 -10.52 19.43 16.27
CA ASP A 260 -10.93 18.01 16.21
C ASP A 260 -11.88 17.74 15.03
N SER A 261 -12.71 18.73 14.68
CA SER A 261 -13.71 18.61 13.62
C SER A 261 -13.98 19.94 12.90
N PRO A 262 -14.54 19.92 11.68
CA PRO A 262 -14.91 21.14 10.96
C PRO A 262 -15.94 22.00 11.72
N GLU A 263 -16.84 21.35 12.46
CA GLU A 263 -17.81 22.03 13.31
C GLU A 263 -17.15 22.75 14.50
N HIS A 264 -16.10 22.17 15.08
CA HIS A 264 -15.30 22.84 16.11
C HIS A 264 -14.54 24.03 15.54
N ALA A 265 -13.99 23.92 14.33
CA ALA A 265 -13.34 25.04 13.64
C ALA A 265 -14.31 26.22 13.47
N ALA A 266 -15.53 25.95 13.01
CA ALA A 266 -16.55 26.97 12.77
C ALA A 266 -16.88 27.80 14.03
N LYS A 267 -16.85 27.17 15.22
CA LYS A 267 -17.11 27.82 16.51
C LYS A 267 -15.93 28.63 17.03
N GLN A 268 -14.70 28.22 16.72
CA GLN A 268 -13.47 28.88 17.17
C GLN A 268 -13.02 30.00 16.24
N MET A 269 -13.62 30.11 15.06
CA MET A 269 -13.21 31.07 14.07
C MET A 269 -13.59 32.49 14.49
N PRO A 270 -12.65 33.46 14.46
CA PRO A 270 -12.90 34.84 14.87
C PRO A 270 -14.09 35.47 14.12
N SER A 271 -14.86 36.37 14.71
CA SER A 271 -15.92 37.07 13.96
C SER A 271 -15.32 37.88 12.80
N PRO A 272 -15.99 38.04 11.65
CA PRO A 272 -15.52 38.93 10.58
C PRO A 272 -15.28 40.37 11.08
N ASP A 273 -15.99 40.76 12.14
CA ASP A 273 -15.98 42.12 12.70
C ASP A 273 -15.00 42.31 13.88
N ASP A 274 -14.25 41.27 14.28
CA ASP A 274 -13.35 41.30 15.46
C ASP A 274 -11.91 41.80 15.17
N ARG A 275 -11.62 42.37 13.99
CA ARG A 275 -10.27 42.86 13.62
C ARG A 275 -10.25 44.26 13.03
#